data_AF-A0A7C3PC28-F1
#
_entry.id   AF-A0A7C3PC28-F1
#
_cell.length_a   1.000
_cell.length_b   1.000
_cell.length_c   1.000
_cell.angle_alpha   90.00
_cell.angle_beta   90.00
_cell.angle_gamma   90.00
#
_symmetry.space_group_name_H-M   'P 1'
#
loop_
_entity.id
_entity.type
_entity.pdbx_description
1 polymer ?
#
loop_
_entity_poly.entity_id
_entity_poly.type
_entity_poly.pdbx_seq_one_letter_code
_entity_poly.pdbx_strand_id
1 'polypeptide(L)'
;MKDLLKTLLHLSFLIFIISSSAGAVGIPLPPPPPQVKIKMAPPSGKVYVQVKGAWVLVPAPPGDGPYVWTGEAWVIDPEPPPVGAEWVPGYWSRGHWYPGHWAVIKAPGPHFVWVPGYWKGRVWISGRWEGKHPHGHAWVPGHRGPRGRWVPGHWKKM
;
A
#
# COMPACT_ATOMS: atom_id res chain seq x y z
N MET A 1 61.34 10.17 -19.90
CA MET A 1 60.13 9.36 -19.64
C MET A 1 59.09 10.11 -18.78
N LYS A 2 58.78 11.38 -19.09
CA LYS A 2 57.68 12.12 -18.44
C LYS A 2 56.74 12.81 -19.44
N ASP A 3 57.06 12.72 -20.74
CA ASP A 3 56.35 13.45 -21.79
C ASP A 3 55.55 12.56 -22.75
N LEU A 4 55.57 11.23 -22.58
CA LEU A 4 54.74 10.28 -23.35
C LEU A 4 53.44 9.87 -22.66
N LEU A 5 53.24 10.27 -21.39
CA LEU A 5 52.01 9.97 -20.64
C LEU A 5 50.97 11.10 -20.70
N LYS A 6 51.33 12.28 -21.21
CA LYS A 6 50.43 13.43 -21.35
C LYS A 6 49.69 13.46 -22.69
N THR A 7 50.18 12.74 -23.70
CA THR A 7 49.60 12.70 -25.05
C THR A 7 48.51 11.65 -25.23
N LEU A 8 48.33 10.74 -24.26
CA LEU A 8 47.26 9.74 -24.25
C LEU A 8 46.03 10.17 -23.42
N LEU A 9 46.06 11.34 -22.79
CA LEU A 9 44.93 11.88 -22.00
C LEU A 9 44.09 12.93 -22.75
N HIS A 10 44.33 13.14 -24.04
CA HIS A 10 43.59 14.11 -24.87
C HIS A 10 42.81 13.49 -26.04
N LEU A 11 42.71 12.15 -26.09
CA LEU A 11 41.98 11.44 -27.15
C LEU A 11 40.76 10.65 -26.66
N SER A 12 40.09 11.14 -25.62
CA SER A 12 38.76 10.65 -25.21
C SER A 12 37.74 11.78 -25.06
N PHE A 13 38.11 13.00 -25.47
CA PHE A 13 37.24 14.17 -25.51
C PHE A 13 36.64 14.36 -26.91
N LEU A 14 35.95 13.36 -27.46
CA LEU A 14 35.08 13.55 -28.63
C LEU A 14 34.06 12.42 -28.85
N ILE A 15 33.23 12.12 -27.85
CA ILE A 15 31.91 11.49 -28.08
C ILE A 15 30.86 12.27 -27.27
N PHE A 16 30.63 13.50 -27.72
CA PHE A 16 29.35 14.22 -27.61
C PHE A 16 28.73 13.96 -28.99
N ILE A 17 27.55 13.38 -29.21
CA ILE A 17 26.15 13.82 -29.02
C ILE A 17 25.38 12.68 -29.71
N ILE A 18 24.44 11.94 -29.12
CA ILE A 18 22.99 12.19 -29.19
C ILE A 18 22.36 11.61 -27.92
N SER A 19 22.15 12.46 -26.91
CA SER A 19 21.22 12.18 -25.82
C SER A 19 19.81 12.50 -26.32
N SER A 20 19.05 11.49 -26.71
CA SER A 20 17.62 11.62 -26.94
C SER A 20 16.93 11.81 -25.59
N SER A 21 16.91 13.04 -25.07
CA SER A 21 15.96 13.41 -24.03
C SER A 21 14.59 13.54 -24.72
N ALA A 22 13.79 12.48 -24.60
CA ALA A 22 12.35 12.62 -24.77
C ALA A 22 11.90 13.68 -23.77
N GLY A 23 11.48 14.84 -24.28
CA GLY A 23 10.83 15.88 -23.50
C GLY A 23 9.53 15.32 -22.96
N ALA A 24 9.58 14.70 -21.78
CA ALA A 24 8.39 14.56 -20.96
C ALA A 24 7.97 15.97 -20.57
N VAL A 25 6.86 16.44 -21.14
CA VAL A 25 6.11 17.57 -20.62
C VAL A 25 5.60 17.12 -19.25
N GLY A 26 6.47 17.22 -18.25
CA GLY A 26 6.15 16.97 -16.86
C GLY A 26 5.26 18.09 -16.40
N ILE A 27 3.96 17.83 -16.31
CA ILE A 27 3.12 18.61 -15.41
C ILE A 27 3.83 18.54 -14.05
N PRO A 28 4.25 19.68 -13.45
CA PRO A 28 4.87 19.64 -12.14
C PRO A 28 3.88 18.96 -11.19
N LEU A 29 4.26 17.79 -10.68
CA LEU A 29 3.50 17.15 -9.63
C LEU A 29 3.48 18.12 -8.44
N PRO A 30 2.34 18.29 -7.77
CA PRO A 30 2.30 19.11 -6.57
C PRO A 30 3.39 18.61 -5.60
N PRO A 31 4.09 19.52 -4.91
CA PRO A 31 5.13 19.11 -3.98
C PRO A 31 4.55 18.11 -2.97
N PRO A 32 5.29 17.06 -2.60
CA PRO A 32 4.82 16.10 -1.62
C PRO A 32 4.42 16.86 -0.34
N PRO A 33 3.31 16.50 0.32
CA PRO A 33 2.85 17.20 1.50
C PRO A 33 3.96 17.23 2.56
N PRO A 34 4.06 18.33 3.33
CA PRO A 34 5.14 18.51 4.29
C PRO A 34 5.20 17.34 5.26
N GLN A 35 6.35 16.66 5.30
CA GLN A 35 6.59 15.53 6.19
C GLN A 35 6.82 16.03 7.61
N VAL A 36 5.74 16.33 8.31
CA VAL A 36 5.78 16.70 9.73
C VAL A 36 6.08 15.43 10.53
N LYS A 37 7.26 15.38 11.17
CA LYS A 37 7.61 14.35 12.16
C LYS A 37 6.92 14.68 13.48
N ILE A 38 5.81 14.01 13.78
CA ILE A 38 5.07 14.21 15.03
C ILE A 38 5.54 13.15 16.04
N LYS A 39 6.06 13.58 17.19
CA LYS A 39 6.41 12.69 18.33
C LYS A 39 5.20 12.26 19.17
N MET A 40 4.06 12.94 19.01
CA MET A 40 2.77 12.66 19.66
C MET A 40 1.79 11.95 18.71
N ALA A 41 0.74 11.34 19.27
CA ALA A 41 -0.35 10.77 18.51
C ALA A 41 -0.93 11.81 17.52
N PRO A 42 -1.08 11.46 16.23
CA PRO A 42 -1.48 12.44 15.24
C PRO A 42 -2.92 12.95 15.41
N PRO A 43 -3.24 14.17 14.95
CA PRO A 43 -4.61 14.69 14.96
C PRO A 43 -5.52 13.91 13.97
N SER A 44 -6.78 13.71 14.37
CA SER A 44 -7.77 12.93 13.63
C SER A 44 -8.09 13.49 12.24
N GLY A 45 -8.39 12.61 11.29
CA GLY A 45 -8.87 12.98 9.96
C GLY A 45 -7.79 13.07 8.87
N LYS A 46 -6.53 12.78 9.20
CA LYS A 46 -5.42 12.71 8.24
C LYS A 46 -4.75 11.32 8.27
N VAL A 47 -3.96 10.96 7.26
CA VAL A 47 -3.31 9.64 7.19
C VAL A 47 -1.86 9.75 7.66
N TYR A 48 -1.43 8.79 8.50
CA TYR A 48 -0.10 8.80 9.08
C TYR A 48 0.60 7.46 8.91
N VAL A 49 1.91 7.49 8.77
CA VAL A 49 2.74 6.29 8.67
C VAL A 49 3.93 6.41 9.60
N GLN A 50 4.37 5.28 10.16
CA GLN A 50 5.51 5.28 11.05
C GLN A 50 6.79 5.08 10.24
N VAL A 51 7.65 6.09 10.21
CA VAL A 51 8.95 6.06 9.51
C VAL A 51 10.04 6.27 10.54
N LYS A 52 10.88 5.24 10.75
CA LYS A 52 12.00 5.27 11.71
C LYS A 52 11.56 5.74 13.12
N GLY A 53 10.41 5.26 13.58
CA GLY A 53 9.86 5.60 14.91
C GLY A 53 9.11 6.94 15.00
N ALA A 54 9.06 7.74 13.93
CA ALA A 54 8.30 8.99 13.89
C ALA A 54 7.01 8.84 13.08
N TRP A 55 5.93 9.49 13.51
CA TRP A 55 4.70 9.59 12.72
C TRP A 55 4.86 10.68 11.66
N VAL A 56 4.66 10.32 10.40
CA VAL A 56 4.74 11.22 9.25
C VAL A 56 3.35 11.36 8.64
N LEU A 57 2.92 12.61 8.43
CA LEU A 57 1.70 12.93 7.69
C LEU A 57 1.89 12.62 6.21
N VAL A 58 0.98 11.83 5.62
CA VAL A 58 1.03 11.41 4.22
C VAL A 58 -0.34 11.59 3.55
N PRO A 59 -0.41 11.65 2.20
CA PRO A 59 -1.70 11.63 1.51
C PRO A 59 -2.45 10.32 1.79
N ALA A 60 -3.77 10.31 1.58
CA ALA A 60 -4.55 9.08 1.67
C ALA A 60 -4.13 8.06 0.59
N PRO A 61 -4.21 6.75 0.88
CA PRO A 61 -3.94 5.73 -0.13
C PRO A 61 -4.97 5.82 -1.28
N PRO A 62 -4.62 5.34 -2.48
CA PRO A 62 -5.51 5.41 -3.65
C PRO A 62 -6.81 4.60 -3.52
N GLY A 63 -6.90 3.72 -2.53
CA GLY A 63 -8.09 2.93 -2.23
C GLY A 63 -7.93 2.11 -0.97
N ASP A 64 -8.89 1.21 -0.73
CA ASP A 64 -8.93 0.31 0.42
C ASP A 64 -8.08 -0.96 0.23
N GLY A 65 -7.33 -1.08 -0.87
CA GLY A 65 -6.48 -2.24 -1.12
C GLY A 65 -5.21 -2.29 -0.25
N PRO A 66 -4.44 -3.39 -0.34
CA PRO A 66 -3.17 -3.51 0.34
C PRO A 66 -2.18 -2.52 -0.25
N TYR A 67 -2.03 -1.41 0.47
CA TYR A 67 -1.12 -0.31 0.15
C TYR A 67 -0.14 -0.14 1.30
N VAL A 68 1.14 -0.13 0.97
CA VAL A 68 2.23 0.16 1.89
C VAL A 68 2.91 1.47 1.48
N TRP A 69 3.38 2.23 2.46
CA TRP A 69 4.09 3.48 2.20
C TRP A 69 5.58 3.22 2.09
N THR A 70 6.14 3.46 0.91
CA THR A 70 7.56 3.24 0.62
C THR A 70 8.12 4.39 -0.19
N GLY A 71 9.30 4.91 0.18
CA GLY A 71 10.00 5.90 -0.64
C GLY A 71 9.16 7.13 -0.98
N GLU A 72 8.28 7.54 -0.06
CA GLU A 72 7.36 8.69 -0.21
C GLU A 72 6.14 8.49 -1.12
N ALA A 73 5.81 7.25 -1.45
CA ALA A 73 4.62 6.91 -2.23
C ALA A 73 3.86 5.71 -1.64
N TRP A 74 2.57 5.65 -1.93
CA TRP A 74 1.78 4.44 -1.75
C TRP A 74 2.06 3.48 -2.89
N VAL A 75 2.55 2.29 -2.55
CA VAL A 75 2.72 1.19 -3.49
C VAL A 75 1.81 0.04 -3.08
N ILE A 76 1.42 -0.80 -4.04
CA ILE A 76 0.73 -2.05 -3.73
C ILE A 76 1.66 -2.89 -2.86
N ASP A 77 1.12 -3.46 -1.78
CA ASP A 77 1.87 -4.39 -0.94
C ASP A 77 2.43 -5.52 -1.82
N PRO A 78 3.76 -5.65 -1.94
CA PRO A 78 4.36 -6.69 -2.76
C PRO A 78 4.23 -8.08 -2.12
N GLU A 79 3.87 -8.16 -0.84
CA GLU A 79 3.70 -9.43 -0.15
C GLU A 79 2.39 -10.11 -0.57
N PRO A 80 2.42 -11.42 -0.87
CA PRO A 80 1.20 -12.16 -1.13
C PRO A 80 0.31 -12.17 0.13
N PRO A 81 -1.03 -12.11 -0.03
CA PRO A 81 -1.94 -12.12 1.10
C PRO A 81 -1.71 -13.35 1.96
N PRO A 82 -1.55 -13.22 3.28
CA PRO A 82 -1.45 -14.37 4.15
C PRO A 82 -2.70 -15.25 4.05
N VAL A 83 -2.51 -16.56 4.22
CA VAL A 83 -3.63 -17.50 4.25
C VAL A 83 -4.56 -17.18 5.42
N GLY A 84 -5.85 -17.09 5.15
CA GLY A 84 -6.84 -16.75 6.16
C GLY A 84 -6.81 -15.29 6.58
N ALA A 85 -6.15 -14.38 5.85
CA ALA A 85 -6.07 -12.97 6.22
C ALA A 85 -6.66 -12.04 5.17
N GLU A 86 -7.36 -11.01 5.62
CA GLU A 86 -7.79 -9.90 4.78
C GLU A 86 -6.99 -8.64 5.06
N TRP A 87 -6.91 -7.77 4.06
CA TRP A 87 -6.37 -6.45 4.27
C TRP A 87 -7.40 -5.57 4.97
N VAL A 88 -7.01 -4.99 6.10
CA VAL A 88 -7.74 -3.94 6.80
C VAL A 88 -7.16 -2.61 6.33
N PRO A 89 -7.93 -1.76 5.62
CA PRO A 89 -7.47 -0.43 5.26
C PRO A 89 -7.17 0.39 6.51
N GLY A 90 -6.24 1.35 6.41
CA GLY A 90 -5.98 2.27 7.51
C GLY A 90 -7.24 3.03 7.94
N TYR A 91 -7.40 3.23 9.25
CA TYR A 91 -8.59 3.86 9.82
C TYR A 91 -8.32 4.64 11.11
N TRP A 92 -9.17 5.63 11.37
CA TRP A 92 -9.23 6.32 12.64
C TRP A 92 -10.19 5.62 13.60
N SER A 93 -9.76 5.43 14.84
CA SER A 93 -10.63 4.96 15.92
C SER A 93 -10.21 5.60 17.23
N ARG A 94 -11.17 6.17 17.97
CA ARG A 94 -10.97 6.79 19.29
C ARG A 94 -9.79 7.79 19.36
N GLY A 95 -9.61 8.59 18.30
CA GLY A 95 -8.51 9.57 18.24
C GLY A 95 -7.13 8.98 17.94
N HIS A 96 -7.06 7.71 17.53
CA HIS A 96 -5.82 7.06 17.09
C HIS A 96 -5.93 6.60 15.65
N TRP A 97 -4.85 6.80 14.88
CA TRP A 97 -4.71 6.24 13.55
C TRP A 97 -4.14 4.82 13.64
N TYR A 98 -4.81 3.89 12.97
CA TYR A 98 -4.36 2.52 12.78
C TYR A 98 -3.88 2.38 11.33
N PRO A 99 -2.60 2.05 11.08
CA PRO A 99 -2.13 1.80 9.72
C PRO A 99 -2.84 0.58 9.13
N GLY A 100 -2.89 0.55 7.79
CA GLY A 100 -3.39 -0.63 7.08
C GLY A 100 -2.54 -1.85 7.42
N HIS A 101 -3.18 -3.00 7.56
CA HIS A 101 -2.52 -4.24 7.97
C HIS A 101 -3.33 -5.47 7.57
N TRP A 102 -2.67 -6.62 7.48
CA TRP A 102 -3.31 -7.91 7.35
C TRP A 102 -3.93 -8.34 8.68
N ALA A 103 -5.22 -8.65 8.68
CA ALA A 103 -5.93 -9.21 9.83
C ALA A 103 -6.38 -10.64 9.54
N VAL A 104 -6.11 -11.53 10.48
CA VAL A 104 -6.52 -12.94 10.39
C VAL A 104 -8.04 -13.04 10.55
N ILE A 105 -8.70 -13.64 9.57
CA ILE A 105 -10.08 -14.08 9.61
C ILE A 105 -10.11 -15.53 10.10
N LYS A 106 -10.79 -15.75 11.21
CA LYS A 106 -11.02 -17.10 11.73
C LYS A 106 -11.80 -17.96 10.73
N ALA A 107 -11.30 -19.17 10.46
CA ALA A 107 -12.00 -20.15 9.66
C ALA A 107 -13.38 -20.48 10.28
N PRO A 108 -14.45 -20.58 9.48
CA PRO A 108 -15.77 -20.96 9.99
C PRO A 108 -15.82 -22.41 10.48
N GLY A 109 -14.92 -23.27 10.00
CA GLY A 109 -14.82 -24.68 10.38
C GLY A 109 -13.73 -25.42 9.59
N PRO A 110 -13.54 -26.72 9.85
CA PRO A 110 -12.41 -27.51 9.35
C PRO A 110 -12.46 -27.82 7.84
N HIS A 111 -13.61 -27.63 7.17
CA HIS A 111 -13.78 -27.94 5.75
C HIS A 111 -13.77 -26.70 4.84
N PHE A 112 -13.35 -25.55 5.37
CA PHE A 112 -13.24 -24.32 4.61
C PHE A 112 -11.82 -24.14 4.09
N VAL A 113 -11.72 -23.81 2.81
CA VAL A 113 -10.46 -23.48 2.14
C VAL A 113 -10.40 -21.96 2.00
N TRP A 114 -9.24 -21.38 2.30
CA TRP A 114 -9.03 -19.97 2.07
C TRP A 114 -8.76 -19.72 0.59
N VAL A 115 -9.54 -18.83 0.00
CA VAL A 115 -9.25 -18.26 -1.32
C VAL A 115 -8.56 -16.91 -1.09
N PRO A 116 -7.28 -16.77 -1.47
CA PRO A 116 -6.57 -15.51 -1.33
C PRO A 116 -7.28 -14.35 -2.02
N GLY A 117 -7.14 -13.16 -1.46
CA GLY A 117 -7.56 -11.94 -2.14
C GLY A 117 -6.71 -11.70 -3.38
N TYR A 118 -7.23 -10.90 -4.31
CA TYR A 118 -6.53 -10.57 -5.54
C TYR A 118 -6.94 -9.20 -6.07
N TRP A 119 -6.08 -8.61 -6.90
CA TRP A 119 -6.40 -7.39 -7.61
C TRP A 119 -7.24 -7.68 -8.86
N LYS A 120 -8.36 -6.98 -9.01
CA LYS A 120 -9.14 -6.91 -10.24
C LYS A 120 -9.04 -5.48 -10.78
N GLY A 121 -8.08 -5.25 -11.68
CA GLY A 121 -7.73 -3.89 -12.10
C GLY A 121 -7.16 -3.09 -10.93
N ARG A 122 -7.77 -1.94 -10.60
CA ARG A 122 -7.39 -1.09 -9.46
C ARG A 122 -8.19 -1.36 -8.17
N VAL A 123 -9.00 -2.41 -8.17
CA VAL A 123 -9.85 -2.77 -7.03
C VAL A 123 -9.29 -4.02 -6.36
N TRP A 124 -9.07 -3.94 -5.06
CA TRP A 124 -8.73 -5.09 -4.25
C TRP A 124 -9.98 -5.91 -3.96
N ILE A 125 -9.95 -7.19 -4.31
CA ILE A 125 -10.98 -8.16 -3.94
C ILE A 125 -10.44 -8.93 -2.73
N SER A 126 -11.04 -8.70 -1.56
CA SER A 126 -10.64 -9.39 -0.34
C SER A 126 -10.75 -10.90 -0.47
N GLY A 127 -9.84 -11.61 0.20
CA GLY A 127 -9.92 -13.05 0.30
C GLY A 127 -11.18 -13.50 1.03
N ARG A 128 -11.53 -14.77 0.84
CA ARG A 128 -12.72 -15.36 1.44
C ARG A 128 -12.47 -16.79 1.85
N TRP A 129 -13.22 -17.24 2.84
CA TRP A 129 -13.39 -18.67 3.06
C TRP A 129 -14.36 -19.24 2.02
N GLU A 130 -14.01 -20.37 1.42
CA GLU A 130 -14.83 -21.13 0.47
C GLU A 130 -15.09 -22.53 1.03
N GLY A 131 -16.30 -23.05 0.87
CA GLY A 131 -16.68 -24.36 1.41
C GLY A 131 -18.20 -24.55 1.51
N LYS A 132 -18.62 -25.75 1.91
CA LYS A 132 -20.05 -26.10 2.09
C LYS A 132 -20.56 -25.53 3.41
N HIS A 133 -21.03 -24.29 3.37
CA HIS A 133 -21.76 -23.64 4.48
C HIS A 133 -23.17 -24.24 4.69
N PRO A 134 -23.83 -23.98 5.84
CA PRO A 134 -25.24 -24.27 6.03
C PRO A 134 -26.10 -23.53 4.99
N HIS A 135 -27.14 -24.18 4.47
CA HIS A 135 -28.10 -23.55 3.54
C HIS A 135 -28.56 -22.17 4.06
N GLY A 136 -28.58 -21.17 3.18
CA GLY A 136 -29.06 -19.82 3.49
C GLY A 136 -28.02 -18.88 4.11
N HIS A 137 -26.74 -18.99 3.77
CA HIS A 137 -25.73 -18.00 4.16
C HIS A 137 -25.01 -17.44 2.91
N ALA A 138 -24.46 -16.23 3.01
CA ALA A 138 -23.57 -15.65 2.01
C ALA A 138 -22.32 -15.08 2.65
N TRP A 139 -21.21 -15.16 1.93
CA TRP A 139 -19.99 -14.45 2.31
C TRP A 139 -20.17 -12.97 2.04
N VAL A 140 -19.97 -12.15 3.06
CA VAL A 140 -19.93 -10.70 2.96
C VAL A 140 -18.46 -10.30 3.03
N PRO A 141 -17.88 -9.70 1.97
CA PRO A 141 -16.54 -9.16 2.01
C PRO A 141 -16.37 -8.13 3.12
N GLY A 142 -15.14 -7.97 3.62
CA GLY A 142 -14.81 -6.91 4.56
C GLY A 142 -15.18 -5.54 3.97
N HIS A 143 -15.76 -4.67 4.80
CA HIS A 143 -16.27 -3.38 4.37
C HIS A 143 -16.26 -2.34 5.50
N ARG A 144 -16.40 -1.06 5.15
CA ARG A 144 -16.59 0.01 6.14
C ARG A 144 -18.04 0.07 6.58
N GLY A 145 -18.27 -0.06 7.88
CA GLY A 145 -19.58 0.14 8.49
C GLY A 145 -19.95 1.63 8.61
N PRO A 146 -21.17 1.95 9.10
CA PRO A 146 -21.74 3.32 9.14
C PRO A 146 -20.97 4.39 9.93
N ARG A 147 -19.86 4.03 10.57
CA ARG A 147 -18.98 4.95 11.33
C ARG A 147 -17.53 4.86 10.90
N GLY A 148 -17.27 4.38 9.68
CA GLY A 148 -15.91 4.20 9.15
C GLY A 148 -15.12 3.03 9.77
N ARG A 149 -15.69 2.31 10.73
CA ARG A 149 -15.11 1.09 11.31
C ARG A 149 -15.03 0.01 10.25
N TRP A 150 -13.86 -0.63 10.13
CA TRP A 150 -13.72 -1.83 9.33
C TRP A 150 -14.48 -3.00 9.96
N VAL A 151 -15.34 -3.63 9.18
CA VAL A 151 -16.03 -4.87 9.51
C VAL A 151 -15.34 -5.98 8.73
N PRO A 152 -14.72 -6.95 9.41
CA PRO A 152 -14.10 -8.06 8.70
C PRO A 152 -15.07 -8.89 7.89
N GLY A 153 -14.54 -9.54 6.85
CA GLY A 153 -15.28 -10.51 6.07
C GLY A 153 -15.91 -11.57 6.96
N HIS A 154 -17.20 -11.86 6.73
CA HIS A 154 -17.95 -12.80 7.54
C HIS A 154 -19.08 -13.46 6.75
N TRP A 155 -19.53 -14.60 7.24
CA TRP A 155 -20.75 -15.23 6.76
C TRP A 155 -21.97 -14.59 7.38
N LYS A 156 -22.94 -14.22 6.55
CA LYS A 156 -24.22 -13.67 6.97
C LYS A 156 -25.35 -14.60 6.55
N LYS A 157 -26.27 -14.88 7.46
CA LYS A 157 -27.52 -15.59 7.15
C LYS A 157 -28.38 -14.72 6.23
N MET A 158 -28.87 -15.31 5.15
CA MET A 158 -29.85 -14.69 4.25
C MET A 158 -31.26 -14.78 4.80
#